data_AF-Q71HY5-F1
#
_entry.id   AF-Q71HY5-F1
#
_cell.length_a   1.000
_cell.length_b   1.000
_cell.length_c   1.000
_cell.angle_alpha   90.00
_cell.angle_beta   90.00
_cell.angle_gamma   90.00
#
_symmetry.space_group_name_H-M   'P 1'
#
loop_
_entity.id
_entity.type
_entity.pdbx_description
1 polymer ?
#
loop_
_entity_poly.entity_id
_entity_poly.type
_entity_poly.pdbx_seq_one_letter_code
_entity_poly.pdbx_strand_id
1 'polypeptide(L)'
;LQKVPATIISRTQRYNFKRFSNEAMVQRMEYILGQEGVEYEDKALKVIAQVADGGMRDALSILDQLLSFEKSSVRYEDALEVTGFAAQEQVEKLLLALLNGDSQTALDLAKSAIQDGASAQNILNEIISLTVQAMLFTKTGQGEF
;
A
#
# COMPACT_ATOMS: atom_id res chain seq x y z
N LEU A 1 12.28 -11.47 -19.88
CA LEU A 1 11.53 -12.25 -20.91
C LEU A 1 12.41 -12.95 -21.96
N GLN A 2 13.68 -12.55 -22.14
CA GLN A 2 14.56 -13.09 -23.20
C GLN A 2 15.12 -14.51 -22.94
N LYS A 3 14.58 -15.28 -21.99
CA LYS A 3 15.16 -16.55 -21.52
C LYS A 3 14.34 -17.82 -21.83
N VAL A 4 13.15 -17.72 -22.43
CA VAL A 4 12.34 -18.91 -22.75
C VAL A 4 12.56 -19.31 -24.22
N PRO A 5 12.98 -20.55 -24.53
CA PRO A 5 13.21 -21.01 -25.90
C PRO A 5 11.95 -20.94 -26.78
N ALA A 6 12.14 -20.62 -28.07
CA ALA A 6 11.06 -20.56 -29.06
C ALA A 6 10.28 -21.88 -29.21
N THR A 7 10.94 -23.01 -28.94
CA THR A 7 10.34 -24.35 -28.99
C THR A 7 9.34 -24.63 -27.86
N ILE A 8 9.50 -23.98 -26.70
CA ILE A 8 8.53 -24.03 -25.60
C ILE A 8 7.38 -23.07 -25.91
N ILE A 9 7.69 -21.87 -26.39
CA ILE A 9 6.69 -20.84 -26.73
C ILE A 9 5.74 -21.34 -27.83
N SER A 10 6.20 -22.14 -28.79
CA SER A 10 5.37 -22.62 -29.90
C SER A 10 4.40 -23.75 -29.55
N ARG A 11 4.55 -24.39 -28.39
CA ARG A 11 3.76 -25.56 -27.97
C ARG A 11 2.97 -25.34 -26.69
N THR A 12 3.01 -24.14 -26.12
CA THR A 12 2.35 -23.81 -24.85
C THR A 12 1.46 -22.58 -24.99
N GLN A 13 0.36 -22.58 -24.25
CA GLN A 13 -0.48 -21.40 -24.14
C GLN A 13 0.17 -20.41 -23.18
N ARG A 14 0.51 -19.23 -23.67
CA ARG A 14 1.11 -18.18 -22.85
C ARG A 14 0.03 -17.31 -22.22
N TYR A 15 -0.03 -17.33 -20.90
CA TYR A 15 -0.80 -16.35 -20.13
C TYR A 15 0.16 -15.34 -19.52
N ASN A 16 -0.04 -14.07 -19.89
CA ASN A 16 0.68 -12.96 -19.28
C ASN A 16 -0.21 -12.39 -18.18
N PHE A 17 0.10 -12.72 -16.93
CA PHE A 17 -0.56 -12.08 -15.80
C PHE A 17 -0.06 -10.64 -15.68
N LYS A 18 -1.00 -9.72 -15.54
CA LYS A 18 -0.72 -8.33 -15.19
C LYS A 18 -0.83 -8.18 -13.68
N ARG A 19 -0.21 -7.14 -13.14
CA ARG A 19 -0.44 -6.71 -11.76
C ARG A 19 -1.92 -6.37 -11.58
N PHE A 20 -2.47 -6.69 -10.41
CA PHE A 20 -3.80 -6.25 -10.04
C PHE A 20 -3.79 -4.73 -9.79
N SER A 21 -4.90 -4.06 -10.07
CA SER A 21 -5.10 -2.69 -9.57
C SER A 21 -5.42 -2.73 -8.08
N ASN A 22 -5.19 -1.63 -7.38
CA ASN A 22 -5.51 -1.52 -5.96
C ASN A 22 -7.01 -1.76 -5.73
N GLU A 23 -7.88 -1.22 -6.58
CA GLU A 23 -9.33 -1.44 -6.46
C GLU A 23 -9.69 -2.92 -6.62
N ALA A 24 -9.07 -3.63 -7.58
CA ALA A 24 -9.32 -5.04 -7.80
C ALA A 24 -8.85 -5.91 -6.62
N MET A 25 -7.75 -5.54 -5.96
CA MET A 25 -7.28 -6.23 -4.75
C MET A 25 -8.22 -5.98 -3.57
N VAL A 26 -8.64 -4.74 -3.35
CA VAL A 26 -9.61 -4.38 -2.29
C VAL A 26 -10.90 -5.15 -2.47
N GLN A 27 -11.53 -5.09 -3.65
CA GLN A 27 -12.77 -5.84 -3.95
C GLN A 27 -12.62 -7.34 -3.70
N ARG A 28 -11.44 -7.90 -3.98
CA ARG A 28 -11.19 -9.32 -3.74
C ARG A 28 -11.11 -9.64 -2.25
N MET A 29 -10.49 -8.78 -1.44
CA MET A 29 -10.42 -8.94 0.01
C MET A 29 -11.81 -8.75 0.65
N GLU A 30 -12.56 -7.73 0.24
CA GLU A 30 -13.96 -7.51 0.68
C GLU A 30 -14.83 -8.74 0.42
N TYR A 31 -14.72 -9.32 -0.78
CA TYR A 31 -15.43 -10.56 -1.13
C TYR A 31 -15.07 -11.71 -0.18
N ILE A 32 -13.78 -11.91 0.11
CA ILE A 32 -13.32 -13.00 0.99
C ILE A 32 -13.82 -12.79 2.41
N LEU A 33 -13.61 -11.61 2.99
CA LEU A 33 -14.03 -11.28 4.35
C LEU A 33 -15.56 -11.37 4.50
N GLY A 34 -16.31 -10.96 3.47
CA GLY A 34 -17.76 -11.12 3.43
C GLY A 34 -18.22 -12.58 3.41
N GLN A 35 -17.46 -13.49 2.78
CA GLN A 35 -17.74 -14.94 2.85
C GLN A 35 -17.40 -15.53 4.22
N GLU A 36 -16.41 -14.98 4.91
CA GLU A 36 -15.97 -15.45 6.24
C GLU A 36 -16.72 -14.80 7.40
N GLY A 37 -17.52 -13.76 7.12
CA GLY A 37 -18.28 -13.03 8.15
C GLY A 37 -17.40 -12.18 9.06
N VAL A 38 -16.27 -11.69 8.54
CA VAL A 38 -15.31 -10.85 9.29
C VAL A 38 -15.58 -9.38 8.99
N GLU A 39 -15.65 -8.56 10.04
CA GLU A 39 -15.80 -7.11 9.90
C GLU A 39 -14.47 -6.46 9.46
N TYR A 40 -14.53 -5.35 8.74
CA TYR A 40 -13.31 -4.67 8.28
C TYR A 40 -13.50 -3.17 8.11
N GLU A 41 -12.39 -2.45 8.16
CA GLU A 41 -12.31 -1.04 7.80
C GLU A 41 -11.75 -0.88 6.38
N ASP A 42 -12.43 -0.10 5.53
CA ASP A 42 -12.00 0.13 4.13
C ASP A 42 -10.56 0.64 4.03
N LYS A 43 -10.14 1.47 4.99
CA LYS A 43 -8.78 2.01 5.04
C LYS A 43 -7.73 0.91 5.26
N ALA A 44 -8.05 -0.12 6.04
CA ALA A 44 -7.15 -1.26 6.27
C ALA A 44 -6.89 -2.00 4.95
N LEU A 45 -7.94 -2.30 4.18
CA LEU A 45 -7.82 -2.98 2.90
C LEU A 45 -7.04 -2.16 1.87
N LYS A 46 -7.22 -0.83 1.86
CA LYS A 46 -6.44 0.07 1.00
C LYS A 46 -4.95 0.02 1.31
N VAL A 47 -4.55 0.03 2.58
CA VAL A 47 -3.14 -0.10 2.99
C VAL A 47 -2.57 -1.43 2.53
N ILE A 48 -3.28 -2.54 2.77
CA ILE A 48 -2.83 -3.88 2.35
C ILE A 48 -2.62 -3.93 0.83
N ALA A 49 -3.58 -3.39 0.06
CA ALA A 49 -3.48 -3.32 -1.40
C ALA A 49 -2.26 -2.50 -1.86
N GLN A 50 -2.02 -1.34 -1.24
CA GLN A 50 -0.90 -0.47 -1.57
C GLN A 50 0.45 -1.12 -1.28
N VAL A 51 0.57 -1.80 -0.14
CA VAL A 51 1.79 -2.53 0.25
C VAL A 51 2.04 -3.74 -0.65
N ALA A 52 0.97 -4.43 -1.08
CA ALA A 52 1.07 -5.59 -1.95
C ALA A 52 1.48 -5.27 -3.40
N ASP A 53 1.40 -4.00 -3.83
CA ASP A 53 1.90 -3.50 -5.12
C ASP A 53 1.47 -4.35 -6.34
N GLY A 54 0.20 -4.77 -6.34
CA GLY A 54 -0.42 -5.58 -7.39
C GLY A 54 -0.19 -7.08 -7.29
N GLY A 55 0.48 -7.54 -6.24
CA GLY A 55 0.66 -8.94 -5.86
C GLY A 55 -0.49 -9.45 -5.00
N MET A 56 -1.54 -10.01 -5.61
CA MET A 56 -2.72 -10.51 -4.87
C MET A 56 -2.36 -11.54 -3.79
N ARG A 57 -1.31 -12.35 -4.00
CA ARG A 57 -0.82 -13.31 -2.99
C ARG A 57 -0.28 -12.59 -1.76
N ASP A 58 0.46 -11.51 -1.96
CA ASP A 58 1.07 -10.75 -0.87
C ASP A 58 -0.03 -10.05 -0.06
N ALA A 59 -1.03 -9.48 -0.74
CA ALA A 59 -2.23 -8.91 -0.09
C ALA A 59 -2.96 -9.93 0.80
N LEU A 60 -3.22 -11.14 0.29
CA LEU A 60 -3.89 -12.19 1.09
C LEU A 60 -2.99 -12.72 2.21
N SER A 61 -1.67 -12.76 2.01
CA SER A 61 -0.75 -13.19 3.08
C SER A 61 -0.76 -12.20 4.25
N ILE A 62 -0.81 -10.90 3.97
CA ILE A 62 -0.95 -9.85 4.98
C ILE A 62 -2.32 -9.95 5.66
N LEU A 63 -3.39 -10.16 4.88
CA LEU A 63 -4.74 -10.33 5.41
C LEU A 63 -4.83 -11.53 6.37
N ASP A 64 -4.29 -12.69 5.98
CA ASP A 64 -4.23 -13.89 6.82
C ASP A 64 -3.44 -13.63 8.10
N GLN A 65 -2.35 -12.87 8.02
CA GLN A 65 -1.56 -12.48 9.18
C GLN A 65 -2.38 -11.61 10.15
N LEU A 66 -3.14 -10.63 9.65
CA LEU A 66 -4.02 -9.79 10.48
C LEU A 66 -5.10 -10.62 11.19
N LEU A 67 -5.76 -11.52 10.44
CA LEU A 67 -6.78 -12.43 10.98
C LEU A 67 -6.24 -13.42 12.02
N SER A 68 -4.91 -13.64 12.05
CA SER A 68 -4.27 -14.50 13.04
C SER A 68 -4.15 -13.85 14.42
N PHE A 69 -4.11 -12.52 14.50
CA PHE A 69 -4.04 -11.75 15.75
C PHE A 69 -5.44 -11.55 16.36
N GLU A 70 -6.39 -11.06 15.55
CA GLU A 70 -7.80 -10.90 15.93
C GLU A 70 -8.70 -11.48 14.83
N LYS A 71 -9.45 -12.54 15.17
CA LYS A 71 -10.30 -13.24 14.19
C LYS A 71 -11.59 -12.51 13.82
N SER A 72 -11.97 -11.48 14.58
CA SER A 72 -13.29 -10.86 14.46
C SER A 72 -13.32 -9.62 13.59
N SER A 73 -12.18 -8.93 13.40
CA SER A 73 -12.14 -7.69 12.63
C SER A 73 -10.78 -7.38 12.04
N VAL A 74 -10.76 -6.76 10.85
CA VAL A 74 -9.56 -6.19 10.23
C VAL A 74 -9.56 -4.67 10.39
N ARG A 75 -8.76 -4.16 11.33
CA ARG A 75 -8.69 -2.72 11.64
C ARG A 75 -7.51 -2.04 10.95
N TYR A 76 -7.62 -0.73 10.75
CA TYR A 76 -6.60 0.07 10.09
C TYR A 76 -5.29 0.12 10.88
N GLU A 77 -5.36 0.28 12.20
CA GLU A 77 -4.16 0.37 13.06
C GLU A 77 -3.33 -0.93 13.00
N ASP A 78 -3.99 -2.08 13.09
CA ASP A 78 -3.34 -3.39 12.98
C ASP A 78 -2.69 -3.57 11.59
N ALA A 79 -3.37 -3.11 10.53
CA ALA A 79 -2.84 -3.17 9.18
C ALA A 79 -1.58 -2.30 9.02
N LEU A 80 -1.53 -1.11 9.63
CA LEU A 80 -0.32 -0.27 9.64
C LEU A 80 0.83 -0.97 10.40
N GLU A 81 0.54 -1.54 11.56
CA GLU A 81 1.54 -2.23 12.39
C GLU A 81 2.13 -3.44 11.68
N VAL A 82 1.29 -4.31 11.12
CA VAL A 82 1.73 -5.52 10.41
C VAL A 82 2.53 -5.19 9.15
N THR A 83 2.12 -4.16 8.42
CA THR A 83 2.77 -3.82 7.15
C THR A 83 3.99 -2.92 7.30
N GLY A 84 4.18 -2.28 8.46
CA GLY A 84 5.16 -1.20 8.62
C GLY A 84 4.89 -0.08 7.61
N PHE A 85 3.62 0.21 7.34
CA PHE A 85 3.25 1.31 6.46
C PHE A 85 3.18 2.58 7.29
N ALA A 86 3.88 3.62 6.85
CA ALA A 86 3.88 4.89 7.56
C ALA A 86 2.46 5.50 7.52
N ALA A 87 1.95 5.93 8.67
CA ALA A 87 0.66 6.60 8.72
C ALA A 87 0.68 7.85 7.85
N GLN A 88 -0.35 8.05 7.03
CA GLN A 88 -0.46 9.19 6.10
C GLN A 88 -0.14 10.54 6.77
N GLU A 89 -0.66 10.77 7.98
CA GLU A 89 -0.41 12.00 8.74
C GLU A 89 1.09 12.24 9.04
N GLN A 90 1.86 11.19 9.34
CA GLN A 90 3.30 11.32 9.57
C GLN A 90 4.03 11.71 8.29
N VAL A 91 3.64 11.13 7.15
CA VAL A 91 4.23 11.47 5.85
C VAL A 91 3.86 12.88 5.42
N GLU A 92 2.62 13.33 5.66
CA GLU A 92 2.19 14.71 5.41
C GLU A 92 3.00 15.71 6.23
N LYS A 93 3.19 15.46 7.54
CA LYS A 93 4.03 16.28 8.41
C LYS A 93 5.48 16.34 7.91
N LEU A 94 6.02 15.20 7.48
CA LEU A 94 7.36 15.10 6.91
C LEU A 94 7.48 15.91 5.62
N LEU A 95 6.52 15.79 4.70
CA LEU A 95 6.49 16.55 3.46
C LEU A 95 6.41 18.06 3.73
N LEU A 96 5.57 18.49 4.67
CA LEU A 96 5.48 19.91 5.07
C LEU A 96 6.80 20.43 5.64
N ALA A 97 7.47 19.67 6.51
CA ALA A 97 8.78 20.05 7.04
C ALA A 97 9.82 20.21 5.92
N LEU A 98 9.84 19.29 4.95
CA LEU A 98 10.71 19.38 3.77
C LEU A 98 10.42 20.62 2.92
N LEU A 99 9.15 20.93 2.66
CA LEU A 99 8.73 22.10 1.88
C LEU A 99 9.07 23.42 2.58
N ASN A 100 9.03 23.45 3.91
CA ASN A 100 9.39 24.62 4.72
C ASN A 100 10.90 24.77 4.93
N GLY A 101 11.72 23.83 4.46
CA GLY A 101 13.17 23.83 4.67
C GLY A 101 13.60 23.49 6.09
N ASP A 102 12.70 22.96 6.91
CA ASP A 102 13.00 22.51 8.28
C ASP A 102 13.60 21.10 8.26
N SER A 103 14.91 21.04 7.99
CA SER A 103 15.65 19.79 7.87
C SER A 103 15.77 19.03 9.19
N GLN A 104 15.73 19.73 10.33
CA GLN A 104 15.80 19.10 11.65
C GLN A 104 14.53 18.32 11.93
N THR A 105 13.37 18.97 11.81
CA THR A 105 12.07 18.32 12.01
C THR A 105 11.84 17.19 11.01
N ALA A 106 12.20 17.39 9.74
CA ALA A 106 12.09 16.36 8.72
C ALA A 106 12.91 15.10 9.07
N LEU A 107 14.14 15.29 9.55
CA LEU A 107 15.00 14.16 9.93
C LEU A 107 14.49 13.42 11.17
N ASP A 108 13.97 14.16 12.16
CA ASP A 108 13.42 13.57 13.38
C ASP A 108 12.15 12.76 13.10
N LEU A 109 11.25 13.28 12.25
CA LEU A 109 10.06 12.56 11.80
C LEU A 109 10.41 11.28 11.03
N ALA A 110 11.36 11.37 10.09
CA ALA A 110 11.80 10.20 9.32
C ALA A 110 12.43 9.13 10.22
N LYS A 111 13.22 9.52 11.22
CA LYS A 111 13.79 8.58 12.20
C LYS A 111 12.72 7.92 13.05
N SER A 112 11.74 8.68 13.55
CA SER A 112 10.64 8.13 14.34
C SER A 112 9.86 7.10 13.53
N ALA A 113 9.47 7.44 12.31
CA ALA A 113 8.74 6.51 11.44
C ALA A 113 9.50 5.20 11.20
N ILE A 114 10.83 5.27 10.98
CA ILE A 114 11.67 4.08 10.82
C ILE A 114 11.77 3.26 12.12
N GLN A 115 11.86 3.93 13.28
CA GLN A 115 11.86 3.26 14.59
C GLN A 115 10.52 2.56 14.87
N ASP A 116 9.42 3.14 14.41
CA ASP A 116 8.06 2.61 14.52
C ASP A 116 7.77 1.48 13.50
N GLY A 117 8.78 1.05 12.73
CA GLY A 117 8.70 -0.09 11.82
C GLY A 117 8.48 0.27 10.35
N ALA A 118 8.37 1.56 10.00
CA ALA A 118 8.20 1.96 8.62
C ALA A 118 9.46 1.77 7.77
N SER A 119 9.31 1.22 6.56
CA SER A 119 10.45 1.12 5.63
C SER A 119 10.75 2.48 4.98
N ALA A 120 12.04 2.79 4.81
CA ALA A 120 12.45 4.02 4.12
C ALA A 120 11.90 4.10 2.68
N GLN A 121 11.77 2.95 2.00
CA GLN A 121 11.17 2.89 0.67
C GLN A 121 9.69 3.26 0.69
N ASN A 122 8.92 2.79 1.70
CA ASN A 122 7.51 3.16 1.85
C ASN A 122 7.37 4.66 2.09
N ILE A 123 8.17 5.24 2.99
CA ILE A 123 8.16 6.69 3.25
C ILE A 123 8.40 7.49 1.96
N LEU A 124 9.39 7.10 1.16
CA LEU A 124 9.67 7.75 -0.13
C LEU A 124 8.53 7.61 -1.13
N ASN A 125 7.94 6.42 -1.24
CA ASN A 125 6.82 6.17 -2.13
C ASN A 125 5.60 7.02 -1.73
N GLU A 126 5.31 7.16 -0.44
CA GLU A 126 4.23 8.00 0.06
C GLU A 126 4.49 9.49 -0.20
N ILE A 127 5.72 9.96 0.00
CA ILE A 127 6.10 11.34 -0.37
C ILE A 127 5.87 11.58 -1.86
N ILE A 128 6.27 10.65 -2.72
CA ILE A 128 6.06 10.75 -4.17
C ILE A 128 4.57 10.79 -4.48
N SER A 129 3.79 9.89 -3.89
CA SER A 129 2.33 9.81 -4.08
C SER A 129 1.64 11.12 -3.70
N LEU A 130 1.87 11.62 -2.49
CA LEU A 130 1.32 12.87 -1.99
C LEU A 130 1.73 14.07 -2.85
N THR A 131 2.99 14.12 -3.29
CA THR A 131 3.48 15.21 -4.14
C THR A 131 2.81 15.19 -5.51
N VAL A 132 2.64 14.01 -6.12
CA VAL A 132 1.93 13.87 -7.40
C VAL A 132 0.47 14.27 -7.25
N GLN A 133 -0.21 13.83 -6.18
CA GLN A 133 -1.59 14.22 -5.89
C GLN A 133 -1.73 15.74 -5.72
N ALA A 134 -0.85 16.38 -4.95
CA ALA A 134 -0.83 17.83 -4.76
C ALA A 134 -0.58 18.58 -6.09
N MET A 135 0.34 18.11 -6.92
CA MET A 135 0.58 18.69 -8.25
C MET A 135 -0.63 18.54 -9.18
N LEU A 136 -1.30 17.39 -9.15
CA LEU A 136 -2.53 17.18 -9.92
C LEU A 136 -3.64 18.11 -9.42
N PHE A 137 -3.80 18.25 -8.11
CA PHE A 137 -4.80 19.15 -7.52
C PHE A 137 -4.56 20.61 -7.94
N THR A 138 -3.33 21.11 -7.80
CA THR A 138 -2.97 22.49 -8.19
C THR A 138 -3.15 22.76 -9.69
N LYS A 139 -2.92 21.76 -10.54
CA LYS A 139 -3.03 21.90 -12.00
C LYS A 139 -4.46 21.72 -12.52
N THR A 140 -5.28 20.90 -11.87
CA THR A 140 -6.61 20.50 -12.36
C THR A 140 -7.75 21.24 -11.65
N GLY A 141 -7.48 21.85 -10.49
CA GLY A 141 -8.47 22.64 -9.73
C GLY A 141 -9.63 21.81 -9.15
N GLN A 142 -9.59 20.48 -9.27
CA GLN A 142 -10.58 19.56 -8.74
C GLN A 142 -9.92 18.69 -7.67
N GLY A 143 -10.37 18.85 -6.43
CA GLY A 143 -10.10 17.92 -5.34
C GLY A 143 -11.33 17.07 -5.15
N GLU A 144 -11.24 15.82 -5.55
CA GLU A 144 -11.96 14.69 -4.97
C GLU A 144 -11.53 13.42 -5.69
N PHE A 145 -10.91 12.51 -4.95
CA PHE A 145 -10.93 11.05 -5.13
C PHE A 145 -10.84 10.42 -3.74
#